data_AF-A0AAE4D927-F1
#
_entry.id   AF-A0AAE4D927-F1
#
_cell.length_a   1.000
_cell.length_b   1.000
_cell.length_c   1.000
_cell.angle_alpha   90.00
_cell.angle_beta   90.00
_cell.angle_gamma   90.00
#
_symmetry.space_group_name_H-M   'P 1'
#
loop_
_entity.id
_entity.type
_entity.pdbx_description
1 polymer ?
#
loop_
_entity_poly.entity_id
_entity_poly.type
_entity_poly.pdbx_seq_one_letter_code
_entity_poly.pdbx_strand_id
1 'polypeptide(L)'
;PPRKILKRANRALMELFPCWMMVPSAVAQHLPRKTDFDLVIIDEASQMTPENSISALMRAKNAFIAGDTNQLPPTNFFKGLSIDEDEDEDVTTTEESILELANVQFHPKHRLLWHYRSRHEDLIAFSNHYVYDSELVIFPSPTPTTKGLGISLVEVNGTLQRGINMVEAQVMLEAIVQFMRDNPDRSLGVAVMNQSQMEQLEALVLREAETNRTVSNYLDKWATARQGLEKFFVKNLENVQGDERDVIFIGTVYGRDAQGKFYQRFGPINGSAGKRRLNVLFSRAKEQIVTFSSIPLGDFNPSPTNEGATLLRRWLEFSATKRLGEVAHNHDRAGHTDSPFEDHVLEAVRSLGYEAVPQVGVSSYFIDIGVKHASYPLGYICGIECDGATYHSSKSARDRDRLREEVLIRLGWDLYRIWSTDWFRDPLGCRDVLRAYLAERLDGLLKDMDETDQSEKIQPEVRVTSPKISEPVSDSGVEDVILESKGVIPTSHEEVDTVRIGSKLLVRFLNGPRAGALHKLWFQEKTNDPNFSVGEHRSIGTDSPLGAALEDAQVDDIVTFKVKDKEIRVEIIELENT
;
A
#
# COMPACT_ATOMS: atom_id res chain seq x y z
N PRO A 1 27.62 5.46 27.46
CA PRO A 1 27.45 5.26 26.01
C PRO A 1 27.58 3.77 25.61
N PRO A 2 26.72 3.26 24.71
CA PRO A 2 26.67 1.86 24.27
C PRO A 2 28.05 1.28 23.89
N ARG A 3 28.87 2.05 23.18
CA ARG A 3 30.23 1.65 22.75
C ARG A 3 31.17 1.27 23.91
N LYS A 4 31.06 1.92 25.07
CA LYS A 4 31.89 1.60 26.26
C LYS A 4 31.43 0.30 26.92
N ILE A 5 30.13 0.01 26.90
CA ILE A 5 29.54 -1.21 27.48
C ILE A 5 29.90 -2.39 26.59
N LEU A 6 29.68 -2.28 25.28
CA LEU A 6 30.06 -3.28 24.28
C LEU A 6 31.55 -3.67 24.42
N LYS A 7 32.43 -2.69 24.58
CA LYS A 7 33.86 -2.96 24.76
C LYS A 7 34.20 -3.69 26.08
N ARG A 8 33.47 -3.41 27.16
CA ARG A 8 33.76 -3.95 28.51
C ARG A 8 33.07 -5.28 28.79
N ALA A 9 31.90 -5.50 28.22
CA ALA A 9 30.99 -6.60 28.55
C ALA A 9 30.54 -7.41 27.31
N ASN A 10 31.33 -7.40 26.23
CA ASN A 10 30.96 -8.05 24.95
C ASN A 10 30.48 -9.50 25.13
N ARG A 11 31.26 -10.31 25.87
CA ARG A 11 30.95 -11.73 26.09
C ARG A 11 29.62 -11.93 26.80
N ALA A 12 29.39 -11.19 27.88
CA ALA A 12 28.13 -11.27 28.63
C ALA A 12 26.94 -10.83 27.76
N LEU A 13 27.11 -9.80 26.92
CA LEU A 13 26.05 -9.36 26.01
C LEU A 13 25.75 -10.40 24.92
N MET A 14 26.77 -11.07 24.37
CA MET A 14 26.58 -12.15 23.39
C MET A 14 25.90 -13.38 24.01
N GLU A 15 26.18 -13.69 25.27
CA GLU A 15 25.51 -14.78 26.00
C GLU A 15 24.05 -14.44 26.33
N LEU A 16 23.76 -13.19 26.72
CA LEU A 16 22.41 -12.74 27.03
C LEU A 16 21.55 -12.52 25.77
N PHE A 17 22.17 -12.01 24.70
CA PHE A 17 21.52 -11.70 23.44
C PHE A 17 22.30 -12.41 22.32
N PRO A 18 21.93 -13.65 21.96
CA PRO A 18 22.64 -14.40 20.91
C PRO A 18 22.34 -13.88 19.50
N CYS A 19 21.29 -13.07 19.32
CA CYS A 19 20.91 -12.47 18.04
C CYS A 19 20.81 -10.96 18.17
N TRP A 20 21.51 -10.23 17.30
CA TRP A 20 21.59 -8.77 17.33
C TRP A 20 20.98 -8.21 16.05
N MET A 21 19.97 -7.35 16.19
CA MET A 21 19.33 -6.66 15.06
C MET A 21 19.81 -5.21 15.04
N MET A 22 20.46 -4.79 13.95
CA MET A 22 21.08 -3.47 13.84
C MET A 22 21.02 -2.99 12.39
N VAL A 23 20.79 -1.69 12.19
CA VAL A 23 20.97 -1.04 10.89
C VAL A 23 22.47 -0.95 10.53
N PRO A 24 22.84 -0.91 9.23
CA PRO A 24 24.25 -0.95 8.81
C PRO A 24 25.14 0.15 9.43
N SER A 25 24.60 1.36 9.57
CA SER A 25 25.31 2.49 10.20
C SER A 25 25.64 2.23 11.68
N ALA A 26 24.71 1.62 12.43
CA ALA A 26 24.91 1.25 13.83
C ALA A 26 25.96 0.16 13.98
N VAL A 27 25.99 -0.81 13.05
CA VAL A 27 27.05 -1.84 12.98
C VAL A 27 28.42 -1.19 12.83
N ALA A 28 28.55 -0.26 11.89
CA ALA A 28 29.80 0.46 11.66
C ALA A 28 30.24 1.33 12.86
N GLN A 29 29.29 1.98 13.53
CA GLN A 29 29.56 2.94 14.61
C GLN A 29 29.86 2.27 15.96
N HIS A 30 29.19 1.16 16.28
CA HIS A 30 29.17 0.60 17.62
C HIS A 30 29.95 -0.71 17.76
N LEU A 31 29.97 -1.56 16.74
CA LEU A 31 30.62 -2.87 16.84
C LEU A 31 32.13 -2.76 16.63
N PRO A 32 32.93 -3.47 17.45
CA PRO A 32 34.38 -3.49 17.28
C PRO A 32 34.72 -4.07 15.89
N ARG A 33 35.89 -3.70 15.36
CA ARG A 33 36.42 -4.27 14.12
C ARG A 33 37.02 -5.65 14.38
N LYS A 34 36.18 -6.61 14.77
CA LYS A 34 36.52 -7.99 15.08
C LYS A 34 35.41 -8.92 14.61
N THR A 35 35.77 -10.14 14.26
CA THR A 35 34.82 -11.18 13.85
C THR A 35 34.25 -11.85 15.10
N ASP A 36 33.23 -11.23 15.68
CA ASP A 36 32.59 -11.70 16.92
C ASP A 36 31.35 -12.57 16.65
N PHE A 37 30.85 -12.60 15.40
CA PHE A 37 29.62 -13.33 15.04
C PHE A 37 29.93 -14.54 14.14
N ASP A 38 29.15 -15.61 14.28
CA ASP A 38 29.28 -16.80 13.43
C ASP A 38 28.51 -16.64 12.10
N LEU A 39 27.45 -15.82 12.09
CA LEU A 39 26.58 -15.57 10.95
C LEU A 39 26.12 -14.11 10.93
N VAL A 40 26.15 -13.49 9.76
CA VAL A 40 25.41 -12.26 9.45
C VAL A 40 24.27 -12.59 8.51
N ILE A 41 23.07 -12.09 8.82
CA ILE A 41 21.91 -12.15 7.95
C ILE A 41 21.67 -10.74 7.43
N ILE A 42 21.67 -10.59 6.11
CA ILE A 42 21.30 -9.35 5.43
C ILE A 42 19.94 -9.62 4.79
N ASP A 43 18.90 -9.04 5.39
CA ASP A 43 17.55 -9.05 4.83
C ASP A 43 17.32 -7.79 3.99
N GLU A 44 16.36 -7.84 3.08
CA GLU A 44 16.09 -6.78 2.08
C GLU A 44 17.35 -6.33 1.31
N ALA A 45 18.23 -7.30 1.02
CA ALA A 45 19.54 -7.07 0.44
C ALA A 45 19.50 -6.41 -0.95
N SER A 46 18.37 -6.46 -1.66
CA SER A 46 18.16 -5.74 -2.93
C SER A 46 18.18 -4.22 -2.77
N GLN A 47 17.99 -3.70 -1.55
CA GLN A 47 17.98 -2.26 -1.26
C GLN A 47 19.25 -1.78 -0.58
N MET A 48 20.21 -2.67 -0.35
CA MET A 48 21.44 -2.34 0.34
C MET A 48 22.59 -2.28 -0.66
N THR A 49 23.32 -1.15 -0.65
CA THR A 49 24.54 -1.04 -1.44
C THR A 49 25.67 -1.88 -0.83
N PRO A 50 26.63 -2.37 -1.63
CA PRO A 50 27.76 -3.16 -1.15
C PRO A 50 28.57 -2.45 -0.07
N GLU A 51 28.76 -1.14 -0.18
CA GLU A 51 29.51 -0.31 0.78
C GLU A 51 28.85 -0.29 2.16
N ASN A 52 27.52 -0.28 2.19
CA ASN A 52 26.77 -0.33 3.44
C ASN A 52 26.85 -1.72 4.09
N SER A 53 26.94 -2.79 3.29
CA SER A 53 27.01 -4.17 3.78
C SER A 53 28.38 -4.59 4.34
N ILE A 54 29.48 -4.00 3.83
CA ILE A 54 30.84 -4.50 4.08
C ILE A 54 31.20 -4.56 5.56
N SER A 55 30.73 -3.57 6.33
CA SER A 55 30.95 -3.48 7.77
C SER A 55 30.38 -4.70 8.50
N ALA A 56 29.16 -5.12 8.15
CA ALA A 56 28.53 -6.29 8.75
C ALA A 56 29.22 -7.58 8.31
N LEU A 57 29.52 -7.71 7.02
CA LEU A 57 30.19 -8.89 6.44
C LEU A 57 31.56 -9.17 7.09
N MET A 58 32.37 -8.14 7.36
CA MET A 58 33.69 -8.32 7.99
C MET A 58 33.64 -8.83 9.44
N ARG A 59 32.49 -8.74 10.11
CA ARG A 59 32.33 -9.08 11.53
C ARG A 59 31.71 -10.46 11.76
N ALA A 60 31.38 -11.18 10.69
CA ALA A 60 30.85 -12.54 10.76
C ALA A 60 31.71 -13.53 9.98
N LYS A 61 31.64 -14.81 10.36
CA LYS A 61 32.32 -15.91 9.64
C LYS A 61 31.56 -16.35 8.38
N ASN A 62 30.23 -16.37 8.46
CA ASN A 62 29.33 -16.74 7.37
C ASN A 62 28.34 -15.60 7.09
N ALA A 63 27.81 -15.55 5.88
CA ALA A 63 26.79 -14.59 5.48
C ALA A 63 25.60 -15.30 4.82
N PHE A 64 24.39 -14.85 5.15
CA PHE A 64 23.15 -15.20 4.48
C PHE A 64 22.54 -13.92 3.93
N ILE A 65 22.42 -13.83 2.61
CA ILE A 65 21.95 -12.63 1.90
C ILE A 65 20.60 -12.98 1.30
N ALA A 66 19.56 -12.27 1.72
CA ALA A 66 18.18 -12.50 1.32
C ALA A 66 17.53 -11.21 0.83
N GLY A 67 16.71 -11.34 -0.21
CA GLY A 67 15.98 -10.23 -0.80
C GLY A 67 15.40 -10.61 -2.15
N ASP A 68 14.84 -9.64 -2.86
CA ASP A 68 14.21 -9.83 -4.16
C ASP A 68 14.74 -8.83 -5.19
N THR A 69 15.42 -9.34 -6.23
CA THR A 69 15.98 -8.51 -7.30
C THR A 69 14.91 -7.83 -8.17
N ASN A 70 13.65 -8.26 -8.06
CA ASN A 70 12.51 -7.67 -8.75
C ASN A 70 11.78 -6.61 -7.92
N GLN A 71 12.28 -6.27 -6.72
CA GLN A 71 11.81 -5.15 -5.90
C GLN A 71 12.73 -3.93 -6.02
N LEU A 72 12.50 -2.89 -5.21
CA LEU A 72 13.24 -1.63 -5.34
C LEU A 72 14.75 -1.82 -5.15
N PRO A 73 15.57 -1.21 -6.03
CA PRO A 73 17.01 -1.10 -5.82
C PRO A 73 17.33 -0.08 -4.72
N PRO A 74 18.59 0.04 -4.26
CA PRO A 74 18.99 1.07 -3.33
C PRO A 74 18.73 2.47 -3.91
N THR A 75 18.12 3.36 -3.13
CA THR A 75 17.80 4.74 -3.54
C THR A 75 18.88 5.73 -3.09
N ASN A 76 19.37 6.55 -4.02
CA ASN A 76 20.35 7.62 -3.77
C ASN A 76 19.68 8.93 -3.32
N PHE A 77 19.00 8.94 -2.17
CA PHE A 77 18.30 10.14 -1.70
C PHE A 77 19.23 11.31 -1.32
N PHE A 78 20.52 11.05 -1.06
CA PHE A 78 21.47 12.05 -0.52
C PHE A 78 22.42 12.67 -1.57
N LYS A 79 22.41 12.24 -2.84
CA LYS A 79 23.29 12.81 -3.88
C LYS A 79 22.62 13.94 -4.72
N GLY A 80 21.30 14.10 -4.67
CA GLY A 80 20.55 15.12 -5.44
C GLY A 80 20.50 16.53 -4.84
N LEU A 81 21.00 16.75 -3.61
CA LEU A 81 21.00 18.08 -2.97
C LEU A 81 21.97 19.10 -3.60
N SER A 82 22.46 18.86 -4.83
CA SER A 82 23.46 19.69 -5.51
C SER A 82 23.14 20.04 -6.97
N ILE A 83 21.89 19.85 -7.42
CA ILE A 83 21.47 20.24 -8.78
C ILE A 83 20.19 21.09 -8.65
N ASP A 84 20.17 22.23 -9.35
CA ASP A 84 19.13 23.25 -9.33
C ASP A 84 17.74 22.71 -9.73
N GLU A 85 16.68 23.35 -9.20
CA GLU A 85 15.25 22.94 -9.20
C GLU A 85 14.53 22.82 -10.57
N ASP A 86 15.21 22.76 -11.71
CA ASP A 86 14.55 22.84 -13.04
C ASP A 86 14.91 21.73 -14.06
N GLU A 87 15.59 20.65 -13.66
CA GLU A 87 15.75 19.46 -14.52
C GLU A 87 15.13 18.23 -13.86
N ASP A 88 14.37 17.47 -14.67
CA ASP A 88 13.88 16.12 -14.37
C ASP A 88 15.04 15.26 -13.82
N GLU A 89 15.26 15.28 -12.50
CA GLU A 89 16.30 14.49 -11.82
C GLU A 89 15.86 13.02 -11.75
N ASP A 90 15.88 12.37 -12.90
CA ASP A 90 16.14 10.95 -12.98
C ASP A 90 17.60 10.77 -12.54
N VAL A 91 17.84 10.62 -11.24
CA VAL A 91 19.13 10.13 -10.70
C VAL A 91 19.23 8.65 -11.10
N THR A 92 19.41 8.42 -12.40
CA THR A 92 19.51 7.12 -13.10
C THR A 92 20.88 6.51 -12.85
N THR A 93 21.22 6.29 -11.59
CA THR A 93 22.19 5.27 -11.26
C THR A 93 21.51 4.36 -10.25
N THR A 94 20.79 3.35 -10.77
CA THR A 94 20.45 2.17 -9.97
C THR A 94 21.79 1.53 -9.59
N GLU A 95 22.27 1.84 -8.38
CA GLU A 95 23.48 1.20 -7.86
C GLU A 95 23.22 -0.30 -7.72
N GLU A 96 24.21 -1.11 -8.09
CA GLU A 96 24.12 -2.56 -7.92
C GLU A 96 23.94 -2.87 -6.43
N SER A 97 22.92 -3.64 -6.11
CA SER A 97 22.68 -4.10 -4.74
C SER A 97 23.68 -5.18 -4.33
N ILE A 98 23.90 -5.35 -3.02
CA ILE A 98 24.70 -6.48 -2.53
C ILE A 98 24.08 -7.83 -2.93
N LEU A 99 22.76 -7.89 -3.10
CA LEU A 99 22.07 -9.08 -3.59
C LEU A 99 22.41 -9.40 -5.05
N GLU A 100 22.41 -8.39 -5.94
CA GLU A 100 22.78 -8.57 -7.35
C GLU A 100 24.25 -9.02 -7.47
N LEU A 101 25.17 -8.39 -6.74
CA LEU A 101 26.57 -8.84 -6.69
C LEU A 101 26.72 -10.27 -6.16
N ALA A 102 26.01 -10.60 -5.08
CA ALA A 102 26.04 -11.95 -4.51
C ALA A 102 25.53 -13.00 -5.50
N ASN A 103 24.47 -12.69 -6.25
CA ASN A 103 23.91 -13.58 -7.27
C ASN A 103 24.85 -13.79 -8.46
N VAL A 104 25.70 -12.81 -8.79
CA VAL A 104 26.72 -12.96 -9.84
C VAL A 104 27.88 -13.82 -9.35
N GLN A 105 28.31 -13.63 -8.10
CA GLN A 105 29.52 -14.28 -7.57
C GLN A 105 29.28 -15.68 -7.02
N PHE A 106 28.13 -15.93 -6.38
CA PHE A 106 27.87 -17.15 -5.61
C PHE A 106 26.78 -18.01 -6.25
N HIS A 107 27.06 -19.31 -6.38
CA HIS A 107 26.15 -20.27 -6.99
C HIS A 107 26.15 -21.59 -6.21
N PRO A 108 25.01 -22.29 -6.11
CA PRO A 108 23.70 -21.92 -6.68
C PRO A 108 22.95 -20.89 -5.80
N LYS A 109 22.14 -20.04 -6.45
CA LYS A 109 21.14 -19.21 -5.76
C LYS A 109 19.87 -20.02 -5.48
N HIS A 110 19.25 -19.78 -4.33
CA HIS A 110 18.01 -20.46 -3.93
C HIS A 110 16.82 -19.50 -4.07
N ARG A 111 15.80 -19.91 -4.83
CA ARG A 111 14.54 -19.16 -4.96
C ARG A 111 13.48 -19.76 -4.03
N LEU A 112 12.77 -18.90 -3.31
CA LEU A 112 11.54 -19.27 -2.62
C LEU A 112 10.39 -19.13 -3.62
N LEU A 113 9.73 -20.24 -3.93
CA LEU A 113 8.73 -20.27 -5.01
C LEU A 113 7.30 -20.11 -4.52
N TRP A 114 7.02 -20.34 -3.24
CA TRP A 114 5.65 -20.37 -2.75
C TRP A 114 5.20 -18.98 -2.31
N HIS A 115 4.03 -18.56 -2.79
CA HIS A 115 3.42 -17.30 -2.40
C HIS A 115 2.26 -17.52 -1.43
N TYR A 116 2.33 -16.86 -0.28
CA TYR A 116 1.40 -17.08 0.84
C TYR A 116 0.64 -15.83 1.28
N ARG A 117 0.95 -14.66 0.71
CA ARG A 117 0.39 -13.38 1.17
C ARG A 117 -1.05 -13.20 0.68
N SER A 118 -1.29 -13.52 -0.58
CA SER A 118 -2.53 -13.16 -1.27
C SER A 118 -3.64 -14.17 -0.97
N ARG A 119 -4.81 -13.67 -0.55
CA ARG A 119 -6.03 -14.45 -0.34
C ARG A 119 -6.78 -14.80 -1.62
N HIS A 120 -6.42 -14.14 -2.71
CA HIS A 120 -7.00 -14.35 -4.02
C HIS A 120 -5.88 -14.37 -5.07
N GLU A 121 -5.96 -15.32 -6.01
CA GLU A 121 -4.94 -15.55 -7.04
C GLU A 121 -4.68 -14.32 -7.91
N ASP A 122 -5.72 -13.57 -8.30
CA ASP A 122 -5.64 -12.34 -9.10
C ASP A 122 -4.59 -11.34 -8.58
N LEU A 123 -4.38 -11.26 -7.26
CA LEU A 123 -3.47 -10.31 -6.63
C LEU A 123 -2.00 -10.55 -6.99
N ILE A 124 -1.62 -11.80 -7.25
CA ILE A 124 -0.24 -12.18 -7.56
C ILE A 124 -0.08 -12.71 -8.98
N ALA A 125 -1.16 -13.17 -9.63
CA ALA A 125 -1.12 -13.73 -10.98
C ALA A 125 -0.44 -12.79 -11.98
N PHE A 126 -0.71 -11.49 -11.90
CA PHE A 126 -0.07 -10.47 -12.75
C PHE A 126 1.45 -10.41 -12.55
N SER A 127 1.90 -10.18 -11.32
CA SER A 127 3.32 -10.12 -11.00
C SER A 127 4.01 -11.44 -11.32
N ASN A 128 3.39 -12.57 -10.99
CA ASN A 128 3.96 -13.89 -11.30
C ASN A 128 4.22 -14.03 -12.80
N HIS A 129 3.24 -13.67 -13.64
CA HIS A 129 3.35 -13.79 -15.09
C HIS A 129 4.38 -12.82 -15.70
N TYR A 130 4.32 -11.53 -15.37
CA TYR A 130 5.15 -10.51 -16.03
C TYR A 130 6.50 -10.23 -15.36
N VAL A 131 6.72 -10.71 -14.14
CA VAL A 131 7.90 -10.40 -13.32
C VAL A 131 8.66 -11.64 -12.84
N TYR A 132 7.97 -12.73 -12.53
CA TYR A 132 8.59 -13.94 -11.95
C TYR A 132 8.53 -15.17 -12.87
N ASP A 133 8.31 -14.97 -14.17
CA ASP A 133 8.32 -16.02 -15.21
C ASP A 133 7.31 -17.16 -14.96
N SER A 134 6.23 -16.87 -14.23
CA SER A 134 5.22 -17.84 -13.79
C SER A 134 5.76 -18.97 -12.89
N GLU A 135 6.95 -18.84 -12.31
CA GLU A 135 7.55 -19.86 -11.46
C GLU A 135 6.97 -19.91 -10.05
N LEU A 136 6.27 -18.85 -9.60
CA LEU A 136 5.67 -18.87 -8.27
C LEU A 136 4.50 -19.85 -8.21
N VAL A 137 4.46 -20.61 -7.12
CA VAL A 137 3.37 -21.50 -6.74
C VAL A 137 2.31 -20.64 -6.05
N ILE A 138 1.13 -20.55 -6.68
CA ILE A 138 0.00 -19.74 -6.23
C ILE A 138 -1.13 -20.70 -5.82
N PHE A 139 -1.71 -20.47 -4.65
CA PHE A 139 -2.84 -21.24 -4.16
C PHE A 139 -4.16 -20.60 -4.61
N PRO A 140 -5.12 -21.37 -5.16
CA PRO A 140 -6.41 -20.83 -5.57
C PRO A 140 -7.27 -20.45 -4.36
N SER A 141 -8.15 -19.47 -4.52
CA SER A 141 -9.20 -19.15 -3.55
C SER A 141 -10.38 -20.13 -3.65
N PRO A 142 -11.01 -20.53 -2.52
CA PRO A 142 -12.25 -21.32 -2.54
C PRO A 142 -13.45 -20.53 -3.08
N THR A 143 -13.34 -19.20 -3.17
CA THR A 143 -14.44 -18.33 -3.60
C THR A 143 -13.98 -17.39 -4.71
N PRO A 144 -13.96 -17.84 -5.98
CA PRO A 144 -13.39 -17.10 -7.11
C PRO A 144 -14.21 -15.85 -7.53
N THR A 145 -15.38 -15.63 -6.93
CA THR A 145 -16.32 -14.55 -7.33
C THR A 145 -16.78 -13.65 -6.17
N THR A 146 -16.16 -13.74 -5.00
CA THR A 146 -16.55 -12.93 -3.84
C THR A 146 -16.30 -11.44 -4.07
N LYS A 147 -17.35 -10.63 -3.88
CA LYS A 147 -17.23 -9.17 -3.83
C LYS A 147 -16.27 -8.78 -2.71
N GLY A 148 -15.27 -7.96 -3.00
CA GLY A 148 -14.29 -7.50 -2.00
C GLY A 148 -12.99 -8.32 -1.92
N LEU A 149 -12.76 -9.27 -2.84
CA LEU A 149 -11.50 -9.98 -3.03
C LEU A 149 -10.95 -9.80 -4.45
N GLY A 150 -9.62 -9.92 -4.59
CA GLY A 150 -8.94 -9.86 -5.88
C GLY A 150 -8.72 -8.42 -6.35
N ILE A 151 -8.88 -8.18 -7.66
CA ILE A 151 -8.61 -6.88 -8.27
C ILE A 151 -9.84 -6.28 -8.95
N SER A 152 -9.89 -4.94 -9.02
CA SER A 152 -10.89 -4.20 -9.79
C SER A 152 -10.33 -2.86 -10.29
N LEU A 153 -10.90 -2.35 -11.39
CA LEU A 153 -10.63 -1.03 -11.94
C LEU A 153 -11.87 -0.13 -11.79
N VAL A 154 -11.65 1.10 -11.32
CA VAL A 154 -12.60 2.21 -11.33
C VAL A 154 -12.09 3.23 -12.34
N GLU A 155 -12.79 3.35 -13.46
CA GLU A 155 -12.50 4.36 -14.48
C GLU A 155 -13.02 5.73 -14.02
N VAL A 156 -12.16 6.73 -14.09
CA VAL A 156 -12.46 8.10 -13.68
C VAL A 156 -12.26 9.03 -14.87
N ASN A 157 -13.18 9.97 -15.08
CA ASN A 157 -13.04 10.98 -16.14
C ASN A 157 -12.37 12.25 -15.58
N GLY A 158 -11.16 12.09 -15.06
CA GLY A 158 -10.38 13.15 -14.45
C GLY A 158 -9.37 13.80 -15.38
N THR A 159 -9.02 15.05 -15.07
CA THR A 159 -7.99 15.81 -15.80
C THR A 159 -6.78 16.05 -14.93
N LEU A 160 -5.59 15.82 -15.48
CA LEU A 160 -4.32 16.07 -14.79
C LEU A 160 -3.90 17.54 -14.98
N GLN A 161 -3.76 18.27 -13.88
CA GLN A 161 -3.28 19.64 -13.87
C GLN A 161 -2.24 19.84 -12.77
N ARG A 162 -1.04 20.32 -13.14
CA ARG A 162 0.07 20.57 -12.20
C ARG A 162 0.37 19.38 -11.27
N GLY A 163 0.34 18.17 -11.83
CA GLY A 163 0.60 16.94 -11.07
C GLY A 163 -0.56 16.44 -10.21
N ILE A 164 -1.73 17.09 -10.25
CA ILE A 164 -2.90 16.69 -9.45
C ILE A 164 -4.07 16.38 -10.38
N ASN A 165 -4.77 15.29 -10.09
CA ASN A 165 -6.05 14.94 -10.68
C ASN A 165 -7.11 14.98 -9.59
N MET A 166 -7.75 16.14 -9.46
CA MET A 166 -8.71 16.41 -8.38
C MET A 166 -9.96 15.53 -8.46
N VAL A 167 -10.41 15.18 -9.67
CA VAL A 167 -11.57 14.31 -9.85
C VAL A 167 -11.24 12.91 -9.34
N GLU A 168 -10.06 12.38 -9.70
CA GLU A 168 -9.59 11.09 -9.18
C GLU A 168 -9.40 11.12 -7.66
N ALA A 169 -8.82 12.19 -7.11
CA ALA A 169 -8.66 12.35 -5.66
C ALA A 169 -10.02 12.31 -4.93
N GLN A 170 -11.03 12.99 -5.47
CA GLN A 170 -12.37 13.04 -4.87
C GLN A 170 -13.08 11.68 -4.93
N VAL A 171 -13.02 10.98 -6.06
CA VAL A 171 -13.57 9.63 -6.21
C VAL A 171 -12.87 8.65 -5.26
N MET A 172 -11.55 8.77 -5.11
CA MET A 172 -10.79 7.97 -4.16
C MET A 172 -11.20 8.29 -2.71
N LEU A 173 -11.36 9.57 -2.34
CA LEU A 173 -11.82 9.96 -1.00
C LEU A 173 -13.18 9.33 -0.68
N GLU A 174 -14.14 9.42 -1.59
CA GLU A 174 -15.47 8.81 -1.42
C GLU A 174 -15.38 7.30 -1.21
N ALA A 175 -14.55 6.62 -2.01
CA ALA A 175 -14.31 5.18 -1.84
C ALA A 175 -13.60 4.86 -0.51
N ILE A 176 -12.67 5.70 -0.05
CA ILE A 176 -11.97 5.55 1.23
C ILE A 176 -12.98 5.65 2.38
N VAL A 177 -13.82 6.68 2.37
CA VAL A 177 -14.85 6.89 3.41
C VAL A 177 -15.84 5.74 3.44
N GLN A 178 -16.29 5.29 2.26
CA GLN A 178 -17.20 4.16 2.15
C GLN A 178 -16.54 2.87 2.68
N PHE A 179 -15.28 2.63 2.33
CA PHE A 179 -14.53 1.49 2.84
C PHE A 179 -14.41 1.51 4.36
N MET A 180 -14.01 2.65 4.95
CA MET A 180 -13.86 2.80 6.40
C MET A 180 -15.16 2.57 7.16
N ARG A 181 -16.31 2.85 6.51
CA ARG A 181 -17.65 2.59 7.05
C ARG A 181 -18.02 1.11 6.96
N ASP A 182 -17.87 0.50 5.79
CA ASP A 182 -18.40 -0.83 5.50
C ASP A 182 -17.46 -1.95 5.95
N ASN A 183 -16.16 -1.67 6.01
CA ASN A 183 -15.10 -2.64 6.27
C ASN A 183 -14.17 -2.19 7.42
N PRO A 184 -14.70 -1.84 8.61
CA PRO A 184 -13.89 -1.27 9.69
C PRO A 184 -12.83 -2.24 10.25
N ASP A 185 -12.98 -3.55 9.99
CA ASP A 185 -12.09 -4.63 10.46
C ASP A 185 -11.01 -5.04 9.45
N ARG A 186 -10.98 -4.40 8.27
CA ARG A 186 -9.93 -4.62 7.25
C ARG A 186 -9.05 -3.39 7.17
N SER A 187 -7.74 -3.58 7.12
CA SER A 187 -6.77 -2.49 7.02
C SER A 187 -6.68 -1.94 5.60
N LEU A 188 -6.49 -0.63 5.47
CA LEU A 188 -6.45 0.10 4.18
C LEU A 188 -5.13 0.84 4.03
N GLY A 189 -4.54 0.71 2.85
CA GLY A 189 -3.44 1.54 2.39
C GLY A 189 -3.80 2.20 1.06
N VAL A 190 -3.38 3.45 0.89
CA VAL A 190 -3.60 4.19 -0.35
C VAL A 190 -2.24 4.53 -0.95
N ALA A 191 -2.08 4.18 -2.21
CA ALA A 191 -0.88 4.42 -2.98
C ALA A 191 -1.23 5.25 -4.22
N VAL A 192 -0.47 6.31 -4.48
CA VAL A 192 -0.63 7.14 -5.67
C VAL A 192 0.71 7.31 -6.40
N MET A 193 0.67 7.60 -7.69
CA MET A 193 1.88 7.55 -8.52
C MET A 193 2.84 8.73 -8.32
N ASN A 194 2.39 9.85 -7.73
CA ASN A 194 3.23 11.02 -7.50
C ASN A 194 3.02 11.65 -6.12
N GLN A 195 3.95 12.54 -5.75
CA GLN A 195 3.97 13.21 -4.45
C GLN A 195 2.82 14.23 -4.29
N SER A 196 2.55 15.06 -5.31
CA SER A 196 1.54 16.12 -5.21
C SER A 196 0.12 15.57 -4.99
N GLN A 197 -0.24 14.46 -5.65
CA GLN A 197 -1.53 13.80 -5.40
C GLN A 197 -1.57 13.18 -3.99
N MET A 198 -0.44 12.65 -3.50
CA MET A 198 -0.36 12.04 -2.18
C MET A 198 -0.69 13.06 -1.09
N GLU A 199 -0.01 14.21 -1.12
CA GLU A 199 -0.23 15.30 -0.16
C GLU A 199 -1.67 15.83 -0.24
N GLN A 200 -2.19 16.00 -1.45
CA GLN A 200 -3.57 16.46 -1.65
C GLN A 200 -4.59 15.46 -1.07
N LEU A 201 -4.43 14.16 -1.35
CA LEU A 201 -5.35 13.13 -0.88
C LEU A 201 -5.23 12.91 0.63
N GLU A 202 -4.03 12.98 1.19
CA GLU A 202 -3.80 12.94 2.63
C GLU A 202 -4.51 14.10 3.33
N ALA A 203 -4.36 15.33 2.83
CA ALA A 203 -5.05 16.50 3.37
C ALA A 203 -6.58 16.36 3.31
N LEU A 204 -7.11 15.81 2.20
CA LEU A 204 -8.54 15.55 2.05
C LEU A 204 -9.05 14.53 3.09
N VAL A 205 -8.33 13.43 3.32
CA VAL A 205 -8.70 12.41 4.31
C VAL A 205 -8.64 12.98 5.73
N LEU A 206 -7.62 13.78 6.06
CA LEU A 206 -7.52 14.42 7.37
C LEU A 206 -8.67 15.38 7.64
N ARG A 207 -9.01 16.23 6.66
CA ARG A 207 -10.15 17.16 6.76
C ARG A 207 -11.48 16.41 6.90
N GLU A 208 -11.65 15.30 6.19
CA GLU A 208 -12.82 14.45 6.34
C GLU A 208 -12.91 13.86 7.76
N ALA A 209 -11.77 13.43 8.34
CA ALA A 209 -11.72 12.89 9.70
C ALA A 209 -12.14 13.89 10.78
N GLU A 210 -11.95 15.19 10.58
CA GLU A 210 -12.38 16.25 11.52
C GLU A 210 -13.90 16.33 11.67
N THR A 211 -14.63 16.00 10.61
CA THR A 211 -16.10 16.14 10.57
C THR A 211 -16.84 14.80 10.57
N ASN A 212 -16.16 13.72 10.19
CA ASN A 212 -16.72 12.38 10.04
C ASN A 212 -16.16 11.42 11.10
N ARG A 213 -16.95 11.18 12.17
CA ARG A 213 -16.57 10.28 13.27
C ARG A 213 -16.22 8.87 12.81
N THR A 214 -16.82 8.37 11.73
CA THR A 214 -16.53 7.03 11.21
C THR A 214 -15.08 6.93 10.75
N VAL A 215 -14.63 7.94 10.01
CA VAL A 215 -13.26 8.04 9.51
C VAL A 215 -12.29 8.19 10.68
N SER A 216 -12.54 9.13 11.61
CA SER A 216 -11.69 9.33 12.79
C SER A 216 -11.55 8.05 13.63
N ASN A 217 -12.66 7.37 13.94
CA ASN A 217 -12.62 6.12 14.71
C ASN A 217 -11.82 5.01 14.00
N TYR A 218 -11.94 4.91 12.68
CA TYR A 218 -11.18 3.95 11.88
C TYR A 218 -9.67 4.24 11.95
N LEU A 219 -9.28 5.51 11.79
CA LEU A 219 -7.87 5.93 11.85
C LEU A 219 -7.26 5.63 13.22
N ASP A 220 -7.98 5.95 14.31
CA ASP A 220 -7.52 5.71 15.69
C ASP A 220 -7.38 4.22 16.02
N LYS A 221 -8.35 3.43 15.58
CA LYS A 221 -8.32 1.97 15.72
C LYS A 221 -7.04 1.40 15.09
N TRP A 222 -6.77 1.73 13.83
CA TRP A 222 -5.62 1.17 13.11
C TRP A 222 -4.28 1.80 13.51
N ALA A 223 -4.27 3.00 14.09
CA ALA A 223 -3.07 3.60 14.66
C ALA A 223 -2.53 2.81 15.87
N THR A 224 -3.41 2.12 16.61
CA THR A 224 -3.05 1.35 17.81
C THR A 224 -3.07 -0.16 17.60
N ALA A 225 -3.89 -0.65 16.67
CA ALA A 225 -3.96 -2.07 16.33
C ALA A 225 -2.60 -2.63 15.90
N ARG A 226 -2.27 -3.83 16.39
CA ARG A 226 -1.00 -4.52 16.10
C ARG A 226 0.24 -3.62 16.26
N GLN A 227 0.26 -2.78 17.30
CA GLN A 227 1.37 -1.83 17.56
C GLN A 227 1.58 -0.80 16.44
N GLY A 228 0.53 -0.47 15.69
CA GLY A 228 0.55 0.50 14.59
C GLY A 228 1.11 -0.05 13.28
N LEU A 229 1.42 -1.35 13.19
CA LEU A 229 1.94 -1.98 11.97
C LEU A 229 0.95 -1.90 10.79
N GLU A 230 -0.34 -1.79 11.08
CA GLU A 230 -1.43 -1.75 10.09
C GLU A 230 -2.13 -0.39 10.02
N LYS A 231 -1.46 0.68 10.46
CA LYS A 231 -1.99 2.05 10.40
C LYS A 231 -2.40 2.44 8.97
N PHE A 232 -3.53 3.13 8.82
CA PHE A 232 -3.87 3.75 7.54
C PHE A 232 -2.73 4.64 7.01
N PHE A 233 -2.50 4.61 5.70
CA PHE A 233 -1.53 5.50 5.05
C PHE A 233 -2.01 5.96 3.68
N VAL A 234 -1.52 7.14 3.28
CA VAL A 234 -1.48 7.61 1.90
C VAL A 234 -0.01 7.80 1.54
N LYS A 235 0.48 7.11 0.50
CA LYS A 235 1.89 7.14 0.12
C LYS A 235 2.05 7.24 -1.39
N ASN A 236 3.15 7.83 -1.83
CA ASN A 236 3.53 7.78 -3.24
C ASN A 236 4.21 6.43 -3.59
N LEU A 237 4.33 6.13 -4.88
CA LEU A 237 4.94 4.89 -5.40
C LEU A 237 6.32 4.57 -4.79
N GLU A 238 7.09 5.58 -4.39
CA GLU A 238 8.43 5.41 -3.83
C GLU A 238 8.43 4.97 -2.36
N ASN A 239 7.40 5.34 -1.60
CA ASN A 239 7.38 5.18 -0.14
C ASN A 239 6.55 3.98 0.36
N VAL A 240 5.87 3.27 -0.54
CA VAL A 240 4.94 2.15 -0.26
C VAL A 240 5.67 0.84 0.14
N GLN A 241 6.99 0.83 0.10
CA GLN A 241 7.78 -0.37 0.31
C GLN A 241 7.75 -0.87 1.76
N GLY A 242 7.62 -2.19 1.93
CA GLY A 242 7.57 -2.85 3.25
C GLY A 242 6.20 -2.76 3.93
N ASP A 243 5.32 -1.86 3.47
CA ASP A 243 3.95 -1.80 3.96
C ASP A 243 3.04 -2.79 3.23
N GLU A 244 2.15 -3.42 3.99
CA GLU A 244 1.13 -4.31 3.45
C GLU A 244 -0.20 -4.07 4.16
N ARG A 245 -1.31 -4.15 3.44
CA ARG A 245 -2.65 -3.96 3.99
C ARG A 245 -3.59 -5.02 3.45
N ASP A 246 -4.71 -5.22 4.13
CA ASP A 246 -5.74 -6.12 3.64
C ASP A 246 -6.25 -5.61 2.28
N VAL A 247 -6.48 -4.30 2.19
CA VAL A 247 -6.89 -3.61 0.97
C VAL A 247 -5.90 -2.51 0.59
N ILE A 248 -5.55 -2.45 -0.69
CA ILE A 248 -4.76 -1.35 -1.27
C ILE A 248 -5.57 -0.64 -2.34
N PHE A 249 -5.72 0.68 -2.20
CA PHE A 249 -6.23 1.54 -3.26
C PHE A 249 -5.07 2.15 -4.02
N ILE A 250 -5.14 2.10 -5.35
CA ILE A 250 -4.10 2.62 -6.25
C ILE A 250 -4.70 3.75 -7.08
N GLY A 251 -4.24 4.98 -6.90
CA GLY A 251 -4.57 6.09 -7.80
C GLY A 251 -3.47 6.26 -8.85
N THR A 252 -3.82 6.11 -10.13
CA THR A 252 -2.82 6.32 -11.21
C THR A 252 -2.45 7.78 -11.40
N VAL A 253 -3.31 8.72 -11.00
CA VAL A 253 -3.19 10.18 -11.14
C VAL A 253 -3.27 10.67 -12.59
N TYR A 254 -2.69 9.93 -13.53
CA TYR A 254 -2.54 10.37 -14.91
C TYR A 254 -3.87 10.36 -15.68
N GLY A 255 -3.98 11.30 -16.62
CA GLY A 255 -5.15 11.47 -17.48
C GLY A 255 -4.89 12.55 -18.52
N ARG A 256 -5.93 12.96 -19.24
CA ARG A 256 -5.84 14.09 -20.18
C ARG A 256 -5.59 15.40 -19.42
N ASP A 257 -4.85 16.32 -20.03
CA ASP A 257 -4.73 17.68 -19.51
C ASP A 257 -6.02 18.51 -19.75
N ALA A 258 -6.02 19.77 -19.32
CA ALA A 258 -7.13 20.70 -19.53
C ALA A 258 -7.42 20.98 -21.02
N GLN A 259 -6.47 20.66 -21.92
CA GLN A 259 -6.60 20.78 -23.37
C GLN A 259 -7.02 19.46 -24.04
N GLY A 260 -7.31 18.40 -23.25
CA GLY A 260 -7.73 17.09 -23.75
C GLY A 260 -6.59 16.20 -24.26
N LYS A 261 -5.33 16.62 -24.11
CA LYS A 261 -4.16 15.88 -24.56
C LYS A 261 -3.64 14.94 -23.47
N PHE A 262 -3.36 13.70 -23.87
CA PHE A 262 -2.77 12.70 -22.98
C PHE A 262 -1.24 12.65 -23.16
N TYR A 263 -0.50 12.86 -22.07
CA TYR A 263 0.95 12.76 -22.05
C TYR A 263 1.38 11.51 -21.26
N GLN A 264 2.22 10.68 -21.88
CA GLN A 264 2.76 9.46 -21.28
C GLN A 264 4.05 9.74 -20.46
N ARG A 265 3.98 10.76 -19.60
CA ARG A 265 5.06 11.17 -18.69
C ARG A 265 4.71 10.71 -17.28
N PHE A 266 5.05 9.48 -16.95
CA PHE A 266 4.69 8.84 -15.68
C PHE A 266 5.80 8.92 -14.63
N GLY A 267 6.65 9.96 -14.72
CA GLY A 267 7.78 10.21 -13.82
C GLY A 267 8.62 8.96 -13.56
N PRO A 268 8.70 8.47 -12.31
CA PRO A 268 9.57 7.35 -11.93
C PRO A 268 9.20 6.01 -12.58
N ILE A 269 8.01 5.90 -13.19
CA ILE A 269 7.60 4.71 -13.95
C ILE A 269 8.28 4.65 -15.32
N ASN A 270 8.66 5.79 -15.91
CA ASN A 270 9.35 5.82 -17.19
C ASN A 270 10.83 5.43 -17.10
N GLY A 271 11.41 5.51 -15.90
CA GLY A 271 12.81 5.16 -15.64
C GLY A 271 13.07 3.65 -15.59
N SER A 272 14.35 3.26 -15.52
CA SER A 272 14.80 1.86 -15.54
C SER A 272 14.23 1.01 -14.39
N ALA A 273 14.00 1.61 -13.22
CA ALA A 273 13.41 0.94 -12.06
C ALA A 273 11.86 0.93 -12.06
N GLY A 274 11.21 1.50 -13.07
CA GLY A 274 9.75 1.65 -13.13
C GLY A 274 9.00 0.32 -13.01
N LYS A 275 9.48 -0.73 -13.67
CA LYS A 275 8.95 -2.10 -13.56
C LYS A 275 9.00 -2.63 -12.12
N ARG A 276 10.13 -2.43 -11.43
CA ARG A 276 10.34 -2.89 -10.04
C ARG A 276 9.43 -2.13 -9.06
N ARG A 277 9.27 -0.82 -9.26
CA ARG A 277 8.36 0.04 -8.48
C ARG A 277 6.90 -0.43 -8.58
N LEU A 278 6.44 -0.72 -9.79
CA LEU A 278 5.09 -1.23 -10.02
C LEU A 278 4.89 -2.64 -9.44
N ASN A 279 5.88 -3.53 -9.57
CA ASN A 279 5.82 -4.86 -8.95
C ASN A 279 5.70 -4.77 -7.42
N VAL A 280 6.45 -3.84 -6.80
CA VAL A 280 6.29 -3.53 -5.38
C VAL A 280 4.86 -3.11 -5.08
N LEU A 281 4.30 -2.15 -5.81
CA LEU A 281 2.95 -1.66 -5.60
C LEU A 281 1.87 -2.76 -5.72
N PHE A 282 1.91 -3.55 -6.79
CA PHE A 282 0.90 -4.58 -7.07
C PHE A 282 0.94 -5.77 -6.10
N SER A 283 2.01 -5.91 -5.31
CA SER A 283 2.18 -7.01 -4.35
C SER A 283 1.90 -6.64 -2.88
N ARG A 284 1.39 -5.43 -2.60
CA ARG A 284 1.16 -4.94 -1.21
C ARG A 284 -0.17 -5.38 -0.58
N ALA A 285 -1.15 -5.78 -1.38
CA ALA A 285 -2.45 -6.18 -0.87
C ALA A 285 -2.48 -7.65 -0.46
N LYS A 286 -3.13 -7.94 0.67
CA LYS A 286 -3.41 -9.31 1.12
C LYS A 286 -4.72 -9.83 0.52
N GLU A 287 -5.72 -8.98 0.35
CA GLU A 287 -7.08 -9.41 -0.01
C GLU A 287 -7.64 -8.72 -1.24
N GLN A 288 -7.42 -7.40 -1.39
CA GLN A 288 -8.04 -6.63 -2.47
C GLN A 288 -7.17 -5.48 -2.98
N ILE A 289 -7.16 -5.28 -4.31
CA ILE A 289 -6.67 -4.05 -4.94
C ILE A 289 -7.79 -3.37 -5.72
N VAL A 290 -7.97 -2.07 -5.48
CA VAL A 290 -8.84 -1.22 -6.29
C VAL A 290 -8.00 -0.17 -6.98
N THR A 291 -7.92 -0.23 -8.30
CA THR A 291 -7.19 0.75 -9.11
C THR A 291 -8.16 1.83 -9.59
N PHE A 292 -7.82 3.10 -9.40
CA PHE A 292 -8.53 4.27 -9.89
C PHE A 292 -7.69 4.88 -11.00
N SER A 293 -8.29 5.08 -12.18
CA SER A 293 -7.54 5.62 -13.30
C SER A 293 -8.34 6.52 -14.22
N SER A 294 -7.72 7.64 -14.58
CA SER A 294 -8.16 8.53 -15.65
C SER A 294 -7.37 8.35 -16.96
N ILE A 295 -6.57 7.28 -17.07
CA ILE A 295 -5.75 7.02 -18.24
C ILE A 295 -6.65 6.54 -19.40
N PRO A 296 -6.69 7.25 -20.54
CA PRO A 296 -7.41 6.78 -21.72
C PRO A 296 -6.67 5.60 -22.38
N LEU A 297 -7.09 4.36 -22.09
CA LEU A 297 -6.44 3.15 -22.61
C LEU A 297 -6.27 3.13 -24.14
N GLY A 298 -7.23 3.68 -24.89
CA GLY A 298 -7.15 3.79 -26.36
C GLY A 298 -6.01 4.69 -26.86
N ASP A 299 -5.62 5.69 -26.07
CA ASP A 299 -4.53 6.62 -26.41
C ASP A 299 -3.21 6.24 -25.71
N PHE A 300 -3.24 5.22 -24.85
CA PHE A 300 -2.08 4.80 -24.08
C PHE A 300 -1.19 3.82 -24.87
N ASN A 301 -0.22 4.37 -25.59
CA ASN A 301 0.72 3.62 -26.41
C ASN A 301 2.17 3.79 -25.94
N PRO A 302 2.61 3.01 -24.92
CA PRO A 302 3.97 3.09 -24.40
C PRO A 302 4.98 2.58 -25.43
N SER A 303 6.20 3.14 -25.40
CA SER A 303 7.32 2.60 -26.16
C SER A 303 7.65 1.18 -25.67
N PRO A 304 7.96 0.21 -26.56
CA PRO A 304 8.39 -1.13 -26.16
C PRO A 304 9.64 -1.15 -25.26
N THR A 305 10.46 -0.10 -25.33
CA THR A 305 11.67 0.05 -24.49
C THR A 305 11.35 0.54 -23.07
N ASN A 306 10.15 1.07 -22.84
CA ASN A 306 9.72 1.54 -21.52
C ASN A 306 8.94 0.42 -20.82
N GLU A 307 9.67 -0.44 -20.12
CA GLU A 307 9.09 -1.59 -19.43
C GLU A 307 8.06 -1.17 -18.36
N GLY A 308 8.31 -0.08 -17.63
CA GLY A 308 7.40 0.40 -16.59
C GLY A 308 6.07 0.87 -17.15
N ALA A 309 6.07 1.72 -18.17
CA ALA A 309 4.84 2.17 -18.82
C ALA A 309 4.10 1.02 -19.52
N THR A 310 4.83 0.07 -20.11
CA THR A 310 4.25 -1.15 -20.71
C THR A 310 3.57 -2.01 -19.65
N LEU A 311 4.20 -2.19 -18.49
CA LEU A 311 3.61 -2.94 -17.38
C LEU A 311 2.38 -2.24 -16.82
N LEU A 312 2.39 -0.90 -16.68
CA LEU A 312 1.23 -0.12 -16.23
C LEU A 312 0.04 -0.31 -17.17
N ARG A 313 0.24 -0.23 -18.49
CA ARG A 313 -0.82 -0.50 -19.47
C ARG A 313 -1.43 -1.88 -19.27
N ARG A 314 -0.58 -2.91 -19.20
CA ARG A 314 -1.03 -4.30 -18.98
C ARG A 314 -1.76 -4.46 -17.65
N TRP A 315 -1.34 -3.76 -16.60
CA TRP A 315 -2.03 -3.78 -15.31
C TRP A 315 -3.44 -3.23 -15.39
N LEU A 316 -3.64 -2.13 -16.12
CA LEU A 316 -4.97 -1.55 -16.32
C LEU A 316 -5.88 -2.48 -17.15
N GLU A 317 -5.36 -3.07 -18.22
CA GLU A 317 -6.07 -4.08 -19.03
C GLU A 317 -6.44 -5.30 -18.18
N PHE A 318 -5.51 -5.78 -17.34
CA PHE A 318 -5.75 -6.89 -16.41
C PHE A 318 -6.76 -6.53 -15.32
N SER A 319 -6.68 -5.33 -14.74
CA SER A 319 -7.63 -4.88 -13.70
C SER A 319 -9.05 -4.70 -14.24
N ALA A 320 -9.19 -4.37 -15.52
CA ALA A 320 -10.49 -4.26 -16.20
C ALA A 320 -11.08 -5.63 -16.59
N THR A 321 -10.24 -6.54 -17.10
CA THR A 321 -10.71 -7.78 -17.74
C THR A 321 -10.52 -9.05 -16.91
N LYS A 322 -9.64 -8.99 -15.90
CA LYS A 322 -9.08 -10.13 -15.17
C LYS A 322 -8.40 -11.18 -16.07
N ARG A 323 -7.97 -10.78 -17.27
CA ARG A 323 -7.30 -11.64 -18.25
C ARG A 323 -5.87 -11.17 -18.48
N LEU A 324 -4.92 -12.08 -18.31
CA LEU A 324 -3.53 -11.84 -18.69
C LEU A 324 -3.44 -11.81 -20.23
N GLY A 325 -2.79 -10.78 -20.80
CA GLY A 325 -2.75 -10.56 -22.26
C GLY A 325 -2.15 -11.72 -23.06
N GLU A 326 -2.59 -11.88 -24.32
CA GLU A 326 -2.22 -12.84 -25.40
C GLU A 326 -1.94 -14.32 -25.08
N VAL A 327 -1.90 -14.76 -23.83
CA VAL A 327 -1.81 -16.18 -23.48
C VAL A 327 -3.22 -16.75 -23.36
N ALA A 328 -3.79 -17.03 -24.53
CA ALA A 328 -4.42 -18.33 -24.70
C ALA A 328 -3.33 -19.40 -24.49
N HIS A 329 -3.68 -20.52 -23.85
CA HIS A 329 -2.82 -21.69 -23.57
C HIS A 329 -2.07 -21.69 -22.23
N ASN A 330 -2.82 -22.00 -21.17
CA ASN A 330 -2.46 -23.06 -20.19
C ASN A 330 -3.59 -23.41 -19.21
N HIS A 331 -4.83 -22.95 -19.45
CA HIS A 331 -6.03 -23.47 -18.77
C HIS A 331 -6.53 -24.82 -19.32
N ASP A 332 -5.77 -25.52 -20.16
CA ASP A 332 -6.18 -26.83 -20.72
C ASP A 332 -5.96 -28.02 -19.76
N ARG A 333 -5.61 -27.78 -18.48
CA ARG A 333 -5.79 -28.79 -17.42
C ARG A 333 -7.16 -28.75 -16.78
N ALA A 334 -7.89 -27.64 -16.90
CA ALA A 334 -9.25 -27.55 -16.39
C ALA A 334 -10.15 -28.48 -17.21
N GLY A 335 -10.52 -29.63 -16.63
CA GLY A 335 -11.46 -30.57 -17.23
C GLY A 335 -10.97 -32.01 -17.37
N HIS A 336 -9.67 -32.29 -17.16
CA HIS A 336 -9.13 -33.65 -17.16
C HIS A 336 -8.46 -33.93 -15.82
N THR A 337 -8.67 -35.14 -15.30
CA THR A 337 -8.02 -35.67 -14.11
C THR A 337 -6.60 -36.14 -14.44
N ASP A 338 -5.71 -36.19 -13.45
CA ASP A 338 -4.35 -36.70 -13.63
C ASP A 338 -4.28 -38.24 -13.49
N SER A 339 -5.38 -38.88 -13.09
CA SER A 339 -5.42 -40.28 -12.67
C SER A 339 -6.80 -40.92 -12.85
N PRO A 340 -6.89 -42.21 -13.29
CA PRO A 340 -8.14 -42.96 -13.28
C PRO A 340 -8.79 -43.07 -11.89
N PHE A 341 -7.99 -42.95 -10.82
CA PHE A 341 -8.51 -42.91 -9.45
C PHE A 341 -9.29 -41.61 -9.20
N GLU A 342 -8.78 -40.47 -9.66
CA GLU A 342 -9.47 -39.18 -9.56
C GLU A 342 -10.77 -39.21 -10.37
N ASP A 343 -10.81 -39.85 -11.55
CA ASP A 343 -12.04 -40.04 -12.32
C ASP A 343 -13.12 -40.76 -11.51
N HIS A 344 -12.73 -41.82 -10.79
CA HIS A 344 -13.66 -42.59 -9.97
C HIS A 344 -14.22 -41.76 -8.79
N VAL A 345 -13.38 -40.95 -8.16
CA VAL A 345 -13.80 -40.04 -7.08
C VAL A 345 -14.72 -38.94 -7.62
N LEU A 346 -14.36 -38.35 -8.77
CA LEU A 346 -15.10 -37.29 -9.43
C LEU A 346 -16.50 -37.74 -9.86
N GLU A 347 -16.63 -38.95 -10.40
CA GLU A 347 -17.93 -39.55 -10.71
C GLU A 347 -18.73 -39.87 -9.45
N ALA A 348 -18.07 -40.32 -8.38
CA ALA A 348 -18.72 -40.54 -7.09
C ALA A 348 -19.34 -39.25 -6.54
N VAL A 349 -18.61 -38.13 -6.55
CA VAL A 349 -19.12 -36.81 -6.12
C VAL A 349 -20.31 -36.37 -6.99
N ARG A 350 -20.21 -36.52 -8.32
CA ARG A 350 -21.32 -36.20 -9.24
C ARG A 350 -22.57 -37.04 -8.96
N SER A 351 -22.38 -38.34 -8.69
CA SER A 351 -23.49 -39.25 -8.36
C SER A 351 -24.22 -38.88 -7.05
N LEU A 352 -23.57 -38.10 -6.17
CA LEU A 352 -24.15 -37.59 -4.93
C LEU A 352 -24.95 -36.28 -5.13
N GLY A 353 -25.02 -35.74 -6.34
CA GLY A 353 -25.76 -34.52 -6.67
C GLY A 353 -24.95 -33.22 -6.56
N TYR A 354 -23.64 -33.32 -6.41
CA TYR A 354 -22.73 -32.17 -6.36
C TYR A 354 -22.06 -31.94 -7.72
N GLU A 355 -21.63 -30.71 -8.00
CA GLU A 355 -20.79 -30.40 -9.14
C GLU A 355 -19.31 -30.60 -8.76
N ALA A 356 -18.60 -31.46 -9.49
CA ALA A 356 -17.18 -31.72 -9.29
C ALA A 356 -16.36 -31.10 -10.43
N VAL A 357 -15.48 -30.18 -10.06
CA VAL A 357 -14.55 -29.49 -10.96
C VAL A 357 -13.15 -30.08 -10.74
N PRO A 358 -12.57 -30.79 -11.73
CA PRO A 358 -11.21 -31.31 -11.59
C PRO A 358 -10.19 -30.17 -11.72
N GLN A 359 -9.05 -30.34 -11.05
CA GLN A 359 -7.86 -29.50 -11.20
C GLN A 359 -8.16 -28.01 -10.99
N VAL A 360 -8.69 -27.66 -9.81
CA VAL A 360 -9.00 -26.28 -9.44
C VAL A 360 -7.72 -25.56 -9.03
N GLY A 361 -7.29 -24.57 -9.81
CA GLY A 361 -6.01 -23.92 -9.57
C GLY A 361 -5.58 -22.91 -10.62
N VAL A 362 -4.45 -22.26 -10.35
CA VAL A 362 -3.77 -21.35 -11.27
C VAL A 362 -2.28 -21.67 -11.35
N SER A 363 -1.69 -21.51 -12.53
CA SER A 363 -0.26 -21.74 -12.79
C SER A 363 0.20 -23.17 -12.48
N SER A 364 1.02 -23.36 -11.44
CA SER A 364 1.75 -24.59 -11.13
C SER A 364 1.12 -25.42 -10.01
N TYR A 365 -0.02 -24.98 -9.46
CA TYR A 365 -0.71 -25.66 -8.36
C TYR A 365 -2.20 -25.83 -8.64
N PHE A 366 -2.70 -27.03 -8.35
CA PHE A 366 -4.09 -27.41 -8.53
C PHE A 366 -4.54 -28.27 -7.35
N ILE A 367 -5.77 -28.06 -6.91
CA ILE A 367 -6.51 -28.96 -6.03
C ILE A 367 -7.16 -30.01 -6.94
N ASP A 368 -7.01 -31.29 -6.60
CA ASP A 368 -7.39 -32.39 -7.50
C ASP A 368 -8.87 -32.30 -7.91
N ILE A 369 -9.77 -32.05 -6.95
CA ILE A 369 -11.20 -31.85 -7.22
C ILE A 369 -11.78 -30.76 -6.30
N GLY A 370 -12.36 -29.70 -6.86
CA GLY A 370 -13.21 -28.77 -6.13
C GLY A 370 -14.68 -29.15 -6.22
N VAL A 371 -15.39 -29.13 -5.09
CA VAL A 371 -16.81 -29.50 -5.01
C VAL A 371 -17.68 -28.26 -4.89
N LYS A 372 -18.69 -28.12 -5.74
CA LYS A 372 -19.70 -27.04 -5.73
C LYS A 372 -21.11 -27.61 -5.58
N HIS A 373 -22.06 -26.76 -5.21
CA HIS A 373 -23.47 -27.12 -5.14
C HIS A 373 -24.35 -25.94 -5.58
N ALA A 374 -25.45 -26.22 -6.27
CA ALA A 374 -26.34 -25.18 -6.80
C ALA A 374 -26.94 -24.27 -5.71
N SER A 375 -27.16 -24.79 -4.50
CA SER A 375 -27.65 -24.00 -3.36
C SER A 375 -26.60 -23.06 -2.74
N TYR A 376 -25.31 -23.25 -3.05
CA TYR A 376 -24.22 -22.40 -2.57
C TYR A 376 -23.45 -21.82 -3.77
N PRO A 377 -23.93 -20.72 -4.37
CA PRO A 377 -23.34 -20.16 -5.59
C PRO A 377 -22.05 -19.36 -5.34
N LEU A 378 -21.64 -19.16 -4.08
CA LEU A 378 -20.51 -18.30 -3.71
C LEU A 378 -19.13 -18.93 -3.96
N GLY A 379 -19.05 -20.25 -4.15
CA GLY A 379 -17.76 -20.91 -4.41
C GLY A 379 -17.78 -22.42 -4.21
N TYR A 380 -16.62 -22.95 -3.81
CA TYR A 380 -16.40 -24.34 -3.49
C TYR A 380 -16.77 -24.64 -2.02
N ILE A 381 -17.43 -25.77 -1.78
CA ILE A 381 -17.80 -26.26 -0.45
C ILE A 381 -16.62 -26.95 0.23
N CYS A 382 -15.84 -27.68 -0.56
CA CYS A 382 -14.59 -28.30 -0.14
C CYS A 382 -13.67 -28.54 -1.35
N GLY A 383 -12.39 -28.73 -1.06
CA GLY A 383 -11.41 -29.31 -1.98
C GLY A 383 -11.16 -30.77 -1.58
N ILE A 384 -11.03 -31.66 -2.56
CA ILE A 384 -10.66 -33.05 -2.34
C ILE A 384 -9.22 -33.25 -2.82
N GLU A 385 -8.38 -33.82 -1.97
CA GLU A 385 -7.02 -34.26 -2.32
C GLU A 385 -6.96 -35.79 -2.41
N CYS A 386 -6.42 -36.28 -3.52
CA CYS A 386 -6.21 -37.69 -3.84
C CYS A 386 -4.71 -38.02 -3.75
N ASP A 387 -4.34 -39.11 -3.07
CA ASP A 387 -2.95 -39.56 -2.92
C ASP A 387 -2.37 -40.28 -4.17
N GLY A 388 -2.72 -39.84 -5.39
CA GLY A 388 -2.37 -40.49 -6.66
C GLY A 388 -0.87 -40.50 -7.01
N ALA A 389 -0.48 -41.09 -8.16
CA ALA A 389 0.94 -41.24 -8.54
C ALA A 389 1.75 -39.92 -8.61
N THR A 390 1.07 -38.78 -8.85
CA THR A 390 1.64 -37.43 -8.85
C THR A 390 2.04 -36.94 -7.43
N TYR A 391 1.46 -37.53 -6.39
CA TYR A 391 1.72 -37.29 -4.95
C TYR A 391 3.18 -37.57 -4.54
N HIS A 392 3.91 -38.37 -5.33
CA HIS A 392 5.27 -38.81 -5.02
C HIS A 392 6.41 -37.92 -5.57
N SER A 393 6.11 -36.81 -6.27
CA SER A 393 7.11 -36.10 -7.08
C SER A 393 7.93 -34.99 -6.40
N SER A 394 7.68 -34.61 -5.13
CA SER A 394 8.47 -33.57 -4.43
C SER A 394 9.50 -34.16 -3.45
N LYS A 395 10.48 -33.35 -2.99
CA LYS A 395 11.68 -33.85 -2.26
C LYS A 395 11.56 -33.92 -0.72
N SER A 396 10.53 -33.36 -0.08
CA SER A 396 10.40 -33.26 1.40
C SER A 396 8.95 -33.45 1.86
N ALA A 397 8.71 -34.32 2.84
CA ALA A 397 7.37 -34.62 3.37
C ALA A 397 6.77 -33.48 4.23
N ARG A 398 7.62 -32.63 4.81
CA ARG A 398 7.18 -31.58 5.75
C ARG A 398 6.64 -30.35 5.03
N ASP A 399 7.24 -30.01 3.89
CA ASP A 399 6.74 -28.94 3.00
C ASP A 399 5.49 -29.40 2.23
N ARG A 400 5.38 -30.72 1.96
CA ARG A 400 4.26 -31.35 1.25
C ARG A 400 2.93 -31.25 1.99
N ASP A 401 2.88 -31.68 3.25
CA ASP A 401 1.61 -31.98 3.91
C ASP A 401 1.18 -30.86 4.84
N ARG A 402 2.09 -30.35 5.69
CA ARG A 402 1.67 -29.42 6.75
C ARG A 402 1.50 -27.99 6.28
N LEU A 403 2.50 -27.45 5.57
CA LEU A 403 2.49 -26.05 5.17
C LEU A 403 1.44 -25.78 4.09
N ARG A 404 1.24 -26.74 3.18
CA ARG A 404 0.22 -26.68 2.13
C ARG A 404 -1.19 -26.62 2.71
N GLU A 405 -1.51 -27.59 3.55
CA GLU A 405 -2.81 -27.68 4.20
C GLU A 405 -3.06 -26.43 5.07
N GLU A 406 -2.06 -26.00 5.87
CA GLU A 406 -2.15 -24.77 6.67
C GLU A 406 -2.46 -23.53 5.81
N VAL A 407 -1.90 -23.44 4.60
CA VAL A 407 -2.12 -22.30 3.69
C VAL A 407 -3.49 -22.36 3.05
N LEU A 408 -3.89 -23.51 2.51
CA LEU A 408 -5.21 -23.67 1.90
C LEU A 408 -6.34 -23.46 2.93
N ILE A 409 -6.18 -23.99 4.14
CA ILE A 409 -7.11 -23.75 5.25
C ILE A 409 -7.17 -22.26 5.60
N ARG A 410 -6.02 -21.58 5.64
CA ARG A 410 -5.98 -20.12 5.86
C ARG A 410 -6.67 -19.32 4.75
N LEU A 411 -6.67 -19.83 3.51
CA LEU A 411 -7.41 -19.26 2.39
C LEU A 411 -8.90 -19.57 2.44
N GLY A 412 -9.35 -20.40 3.39
CA GLY A 412 -10.74 -20.77 3.59
C GLY A 412 -11.14 -22.09 2.95
N TRP A 413 -10.19 -22.88 2.42
CA TRP A 413 -10.51 -24.23 1.95
C TRP A 413 -10.79 -25.15 3.13
N ASP A 414 -11.87 -25.91 3.02
CA ASP A 414 -12.03 -27.15 3.78
C ASP A 414 -11.56 -28.31 2.89
N LEU A 415 -10.56 -29.06 3.34
CA LEU A 415 -9.92 -30.10 2.55
C LEU A 415 -10.34 -31.49 3.05
N TYR A 416 -10.82 -32.32 2.13
CA TYR A 416 -11.13 -33.72 2.38
C TYR A 416 -10.14 -34.62 1.66
N ARG A 417 -9.33 -35.37 2.41
CA ARG A 417 -8.32 -36.26 1.83
C ARG A 417 -8.89 -37.66 1.60
N ILE A 418 -8.68 -38.20 0.40
CA ILE A 418 -9.03 -39.58 0.04
C ILE A 418 -7.76 -40.36 -0.27
N TRP A 419 -7.57 -41.45 0.48
CA TRP A 419 -6.50 -42.40 0.26
C TRP A 419 -6.96 -43.46 -0.74
N SER A 420 -6.22 -43.63 -1.83
CA SER A 420 -6.46 -44.61 -2.89
C SER A 420 -6.53 -46.02 -2.31
N THR A 421 -5.68 -46.34 -1.35
CA THR A 421 -5.67 -47.66 -0.68
C THR A 421 -6.99 -47.98 0.03
N ASP A 422 -7.56 -47.02 0.75
CA ASP A 422 -8.87 -47.17 1.41
C ASP A 422 -10.00 -47.18 0.38
N TRP A 423 -9.93 -46.31 -0.62
CA TRP A 423 -10.93 -46.22 -1.67
C TRP A 423 -11.00 -47.49 -2.53
N PHE A 424 -9.87 -48.13 -2.83
CA PHE A 424 -9.85 -49.42 -3.53
C PHE A 424 -10.36 -50.57 -2.67
N ARG A 425 -10.17 -50.49 -1.35
CA ARG A 425 -10.59 -51.54 -0.40
C ARG A 425 -12.09 -51.50 -0.12
N ASP A 426 -12.66 -50.31 0.09
CA ASP A 426 -14.08 -50.12 0.35
C ASP A 426 -14.62 -48.83 -0.29
N PRO A 427 -14.83 -48.81 -1.62
CA PRO A 427 -15.30 -47.62 -2.32
C PRO A 427 -16.68 -47.15 -1.84
N LEU A 428 -17.57 -48.08 -1.47
CA LEU A 428 -18.93 -47.76 -1.04
C LEU A 428 -18.93 -47.13 0.35
N GLY A 429 -18.18 -47.70 1.29
CA GLY A 429 -18.01 -47.13 2.63
C GLY A 429 -17.37 -45.74 2.57
N CYS A 430 -16.28 -45.58 1.81
CA CYS A 430 -15.65 -44.27 1.63
C CYS A 430 -16.61 -43.25 0.98
N ARG A 431 -17.42 -43.65 0.01
CA ARG A 431 -18.44 -42.79 -0.61
C ARG A 431 -19.52 -42.36 0.39
N ASP A 432 -19.96 -43.26 1.26
CA ASP A 432 -20.99 -42.95 2.27
C ASP A 432 -20.45 -41.95 3.32
N VAL A 433 -19.19 -42.08 3.72
CA VAL A 433 -18.51 -41.11 4.59
C VAL A 433 -18.36 -39.76 3.89
N LEU A 434 -17.90 -39.75 2.63
CA LEU A 434 -17.78 -38.53 1.83
C LEU A 434 -19.13 -37.82 1.70
N ARG A 435 -20.22 -38.56 1.44
CA ARG A 435 -21.58 -38.01 1.40
C ARG A 435 -21.96 -37.33 2.71
N ALA A 436 -21.73 -38.00 3.84
CA ALA A 436 -22.07 -37.44 5.16
C ALA A 436 -21.32 -36.14 5.43
N TYR A 437 -20.02 -36.11 5.12
CA TYR A 437 -19.18 -34.93 5.24
C TYR A 437 -19.66 -33.79 4.32
N LEU A 438 -19.91 -34.05 3.03
CA LEU A 438 -20.38 -33.02 2.09
C LEU A 438 -21.75 -32.45 2.49
N ALA A 439 -22.63 -33.28 3.04
CA ALA A 439 -23.94 -32.83 3.54
C ALA A 439 -23.80 -31.93 4.77
N GLU A 440 -22.96 -32.31 5.74
CA GLU A 440 -22.67 -31.50 6.93
C GLU A 440 -22.03 -30.15 6.56
N ARG A 441 -21.05 -30.17 5.64
CA ARG A 441 -20.40 -28.95 5.15
C ARG A 441 -21.36 -28.01 4.43
N LEU A 442 -22.21 -28.54 3.56
CA LEU A 442 -23.21 -27.73 2.85
C LEU A 442 -24.21 -27.10 3.83
N ASP A 443 -24.71 -27.86 4.82
CA ASP A 443 -25.63 -27.33 5.83
C ASP A 443 -25.00 -26.21 6.67
N GLY A 444 -23.72 -26.35 7.05
CA GLY A 444 -22.96 -25.30 7.72
C GLY A 444 -22.85 -24.02 6.88
N LEU A 445 -22.44 -24.14 5.61
CA LEU A 445 -22.28 -22.99 4.72
C LEU A 445 -23.60 -22.27 4.40
N LEU A 446 -24.70 -23.00 4.28
CA LEU A 446 -26.03 -22.41 4.06
C LEU A 446 -26.51 -21.62 5.26
N LYS A 447 -26.26 -22.09 6.49
CA LYS A 447 -26.57 -21.35 7.72
C LYS A 447 -25.79 -20.04 7.80
N ASP A 448 -24.49 -20.09 7.55
CA ASP A 448 -23.64 -18.89 7.56
C ASP A 448 -24.09 -17.89 6.48
N MET A 449 -24.49 -18.37 5.30
CA MET A 449 -24.99 -17.53 4.20
C MET A 449 -26.31 -16.82 4.56
N ASP A 450 -27.26 -17.53 5.19
CA ASP A 450 -28.54 -16.97 5.61
C ASP A 450 -28.38 -15.90 6.72
N GLU A 451 -27.42 -16.06 7.62
CA GLU A 451 -27.08 -15.06 8.64
C GLU A 451 -26.47 -13.80 8.02
N THR A 452 -25.66 -13.96 6.97
CA THR A 452 -25.00 -12.85 6.26
C THR A 452 -26.01 -12.04 5.43
N ASP A 453 -26.91 -12.69 4.68
CA ASP A 453 -27.95 -12.03 3.87
C ASP A 453 -28.99 -11.29 4.74
N GLN A 454 -29.28 -11.80 5.95
CA GLN A 454 -30.12 -11.07 6.92
C GLN A 454 -29.45 -9.81 7.48
N SER A 455 -28.12 -9.79 7.58
CA SER A 455 -27.37 -8.61 8.02
C SER A 455 -27.27 -7.52 6.94
N GLU A 456 -27.16 -7.90 5.66
CA GLU A 456 -27.14 -6.96 4.53
C GLU A 456 -28.53 -6.34 4.24
N LYS A 457 -29.62 -7.09 4.43
CA LYS A 457 -31.01 -6.59 4.23
C LYS A 457 -31.47 -5.52 5.22
N ILE A 458 -30.74 -5.28 6.31
CA ILE A 458 -31.09 -4.26 7.33
C ILE A 458 -30.49 -2.87 6.97
N GLN A 459 -29.68 -2.76 5.91
CA GLN A 459 -29.18 -1.47 5.42
C GLN A 459 -30.11 -0.88 4.33
N PRO A 460 -30.59 0.37 4.44
CA PRO A 460 -31.48 0.95 3.44
C PRO A 460 -30.73 1.27 2.13
N GLU A 461 -31.28 0.82 0.99
CA GLU A 461 -30.81 1.16 -0.36
C GLU A 461 -30.79 2.68 -0.59
N VAL A 462 -29.60 3.27 -0.75
CA VAL A 462 -29.44 4.66 -1.21
C VAL A 462 -29.22 4.65 -2.73
N ARG A 463 -30.24 5.10 -3.47
CA ARG A 463 -30.13 5.42 -4.90
C ARG A 463 -29.21 6.63 -5.08
N VAL A 464 -28.04 6.41 -5.68
CA VAL A 464 -27.19 7.50 -6.20
C VAL A 464 -27.79 7.98 -7.53
N THR A 465 -28.51 9.09 -7.52
CA THR A 465 -28.87 9.82 -8.74
C THR A 465 -27.74 10.78 -9.12
N SER A 466 -27.16 10.62 -10.30
CA SER A 466 -26.21 11.57 -10.89
C SER A 466 -26.83 12.96 -11.04
N PRO A 467 -26.10 14.07 -10.78
CA PRO A 467 -26.60 15.39 -11.11
C PRO A 467 -26.53 15.63 -12.62
N LYS A 468 -27.64 16.13 -13.19
CA LYS A 468 -27.71 16.64 -14.57
C LYS A 468 -26.86 17.90 -14.70
N ILE A 469 -26.01 17.92 -15.72
CA ILE A 469 -25.31 19.11 -16.21
C ILE A 469 -26.34 20.04 -16.87
N SER A 470 -26.44 21.28 -16.41
CA SER A 470 -27.19 22.35 -17.09
C SER A 470 -26.24 23.21 -17.92
N GLU A 471 -26.51 23.32 -19.22
CA GLU A 471 -25.89 24.25 -20.15
C GLU A 471 -26.23 25.73 -19.84
N PRO A 472 -25.43 26.70 -20.33
CA PRO A 472 -25.55 28.10 -19.95
C PRO A 472 -26.61 28.84 -20.78
N VAL A 473 -27.28 29.82 -20.18
CA VAL A 473 -28.12 30.79 -20.90
C VAL A 473 -27.62 32.21 -20.62
N SER A 474 -27.46 32.95 -21.71
CA SER A 474 -27.05 34.34 -21.83
C SER A 474 -28.16 35.35 -21.51
N ASP A 475 -27.77 36.44 -20.84
CA ASP A 475 -28.12 37.85 -21.02
C ASP A 475 -29.59 38.29 -21.26
N SER A 476 -30.13 39.13 -20.35
CA SER A 476 -30.76 40.42 -20.69
C SER A 476 -31.18 41.22 -19.44
N GLY A 477 -31.03 42.55 -19.49
CA GLY A 477 -31.11 43.48 -18.36
C GLY A 477 -32.50 43.96 -17.86
N VAL A 478 -32.40 44.66 -16.71
CA VAL A 478 -33.15 45.85 -16.19
C VAL A 478 -34.64 45.75 -15.78
N GLU A 479 -34.95 45.95 -14.49
CA GLU A 479 -35.60 47.17 -13.93
C GLU A 479 -35.98 47.05 -12.42
N ASP A 480 -35.79 48.16 -11.71
CA ASP A 480 -36.06 48.43 -10.28
C ASP A 480 -37.56 48.52 -9.95
N VAL A 481 -38.00 48.03 -8.77
CA VAL A 481 -38.99 48.70 -7.90
C VAL A 481 -38.76 48.34 -6.42
N ILE A 482 -38.68 49.38 -5.60
CA ILE A 482 -38.55 49.44 -4.13
C ILE A 482 -39.90 49.20 -3.43
N LEU A 483 -39.93 48.52 -2.26
CA LEU A 483 -40.64 48.95 -1.03
C LEU A 483 -40.38 48.06 0.19
N GLU A 484 -40.39 48.73 1.36
CA GLU A 484 -39.77 48.42 2.65
C GLU A 484 -40.48 47.38 3.53
N SER A 485 -39.74 46.72 4.45
CA SER A 485 -39.95 46.89 5.91
C SER A 485 -38.94 46.14 6.81
N LYS A 486 -38.21 46.95 7.57
CA LYS A 486 -37.59 46.80 8.91
C LYS A 486 -37.43 45.40 9.55
N GLY A 487 -36.16 45.07 9.84
CA GLY A 487 -35.75 44.18 10.92
C GLY A 487 -34.25 44.35 11.22
N VAL A 488 -33.93 45.02 12.32
CA VAL A 488 -32.56 45.29 12.80
C VAL A 488 -31.93 44.01 13.34
N ILE A 489 -30.72 43.65 12.86
CA ILE A 489 -29.80 42.70 13.53
C ILE A 489 -28.38 43.30 13.43
N PRO A 490 -27.57 43.32 14.51
CA PRO A 490 -26.37 44.16 14.58
C PRO A 490 -25.18 43.52 13.85
N THR A 491 -24.42 44.33 13.12
CA THR A 491 -23.07 44.01 12.65
C THR A 491 -22.09 44.04 13.82
N SER A 492 -21.56 42.88 14.22
CA SER A 492 -20.29 42.80 14.94
C SER A 492 -19.17 42.98 13.92
N HIS A 493 -18.40 44.06 14.04
CA HIS A 493 -17.06 44.12 13.48
C HIS A 493 -16.22 43.08 14.22
N GLU A 494 -15.76 42.02 13.54
CA GLU A 494 -14.66 41.21 14.04
C GLU A 494 -13.41 42.10 14.01
N GLU A 495 -12.91 42.49 15.18
CA GLU A 495 -11.57 43.07 15.31
C GLU A 495 -10.57 41.99 14.89
N VAL A 496 -9.83 42.24 13.82
CA VAL A 496 -8.76 41.33 13.39
C VAL A 496 -7.59 41.54 14.34
N ASP A 497 -7.21 40.49 15.07
CA ASP A 497 -6.08 40.49 15.98
C ASP A 497 -4.77 40.64 15.19
N THR A 498 -4.10 41.78 15.36
CA THR A 498 -2.77 42.07 14.82
C THR A 498 -1.71 42.02 15.92
N VAL A 499 -0.45 41.76 15.56
CA VAL A 499 0.68 41.83 16.50
C VAL A 499 0.81 43.26 17.04
N ARG A 500 0.79 43.41 18.37
CA ARG A 500 0.96 44.67 19.09
C ARG A 500 1.93 44.50 20.25
N ILE A 501 2.39 45.60 20.84
CA ILE A 501 3.26 45.57 22.02
C ILE A 501 2.54 44.79 23.15
N GLY A 502 3.19 43.75 23.66
CA GLY A 502 2.64 42.81 24.64
C GLY A 502 2.31 41.43 24.08
N SER A 503 2.07 41.31 22.76
CA SER A 503 1.68 40.05 22.12
C SER A 503 2.69 38.93 22.34
N LYS A 504 2.20 37.72 22.58
CA LYS A 504 2.99 36.48 22.52
C LYS A 504 2.74 35.80 21.19
N LEU A 505 3.82 35.34 20.57
CA LEU A 505 3.82 34.81 19.21
C LEU A 505 4.44 33.42 19.19
N LEU A 506 3.88 32.50 18.41
CA LEU A 506 4.57 31.31 17.95
C LEU A 506 4.91 31.49 16.48
N VAL A 507 6.20 31.45 16.11
CA VAL A 507 6.63 31.67 14.72
C VAL A 507 7.46 30.52 14.17
N ARG A 508 7.35 30.26 12.88
CA ARG A 508 8.11 29.23 12.13
C ARG A 508 9.02 29.89 11.11
N PHE A 509 10.32 29.59 11.17
CA PHE A 509 11.26 30.04 10.12
C PHE A 509 11.10 29.16 8.88
N LEU A 510 10.82 29.75 7.72
CA LEU A 510 10.62 29.03 6.47
C LEU A 510 11.94 28.76 5.73
N ASN A 511 12.98 29.54 6.02
CA ASN A 511 14.31 29.39 5.40
C ASN A 511 15.44 29.82 6.37
N GLY A 512 16.68 29.69 5.90
CA GLY A 512 17.88 30.05 6.68
C GLY A 512 18.31 28.97 7.69
N PRO A 513 19.28 29.29 8.56
CA PRO A 513 19.91 28.29 9.46
C PRO A 513 18.98 27.75 10.57
N ARG A 514 17.76 28.25 10.67
CA ARG A 514 16.73 27.81 11.62
C ARG A 514 15.45 27.32 10.92
N ALA A 515 15.50 27.04 9.62
CA ALA A 515 14.34 26.58 8.85
C ALA A 515 13.65 25.39 9.53
N GLY A 516 12.33 25.44 9.65
CA GLY A 516 11.48 24.44 10.31
C GLY A 516 11.40 24.55 11.83
N ALA A 517 12.20 25.40 12.50
CA ALA A 517 12.13 25.56 13.95
C ALA A 517 11.00 26.49 14.39
N LEU A 518 10.25 26.07 15.41
CA LEU A 518 9.25 26.89 16.10
C LEU A 518 9.91 27.72 17.21
N HIS A 519 9.56 29.01 17.28
CA HIS A 519 10.07 29.94 18.28
C HIS A 519 8.93 30.69 18.96
N LYS A 520 8.91 30.65 20.29
CA LYS A 520 8.02 31.44 21.14
C LYS A 520 8.63 32.82 21.38
N LEU A 521 7.95 33.88 20.99
CA LEU A 521 8.40 35.27 21.10
C LEU A 521 7.44 36.10 21.94
N TRP A 522 7.97 37.11 22.64
CA TRP A 522 7.18 38.13 23.33
C TRP A 522 7.55 39.51 22.78
N PHE A 523 6.57 40.19 22.19
CA PHE A 523 6.74 41.42 21.42
C PHE A 523 6.74 42.65 22.35
N GLN A 524 7.79 43.46 22.31
CA GLN A 524 7.96 44.64 23.18
C GLN A 524 8.53 45.85 22.41
N GLU A 525 8.53 47.03 23.03
CA GLU A 525 8.96 48.26 22.35
C GLU A 525 10.49 48.36 22.17
N LYS A 526 11.30 47.87 23.12
CA LYS A 526 12.77 47.85 23.03
C LYS A 526 13.37 46.63 23.71
N THR A 527 14.38 46.02 23.09
CA THR A 527 15.10 44.88 23.67
C THR A 527 16.38 45.34 24.37
N ASN A 528 16.31 45.65 25.67
CA ASN A 528 17.51 46.05 26.42
C ASN A 528 18.51 44.88 26.66
N ASP A 529 18.06 43.62 26.54
CA ASP A 529 18.90 42.42 26.61
C ASP A 529 18.38 41.32 25.64
N PRO A 530 19.12 40.93 24.59
CA PRO A 530 18.69 39.94 23.60
C PRO A 530 18.56 38.50 24.13
N ASN A 531 18.98 38.25 25.37
CA ASN A 531 18.81 36.96 26.06
C ASN A 531 17.69 36.98 27.10
N PHE A 532 16.99 38.10 27.28
CA PHE A 532 15.86 38.20 28.20
C PHE A 532 14.66 37.39 27.68
N SER A 533 14.05 36.60 28.57
CA SER A 533 12.89 35.75 28.29
C SER A 533 11.85 35.86 29.40
N VAL A 534 10.57 35.86 29.04
CA VAL A 534 9.44 35.80 29.97
C VAL A 534 8.78 34.43 29.83
N GLY A 535 8.96 33.56 30.83
CA GLY A 535 8.58 32.15 30.73
C GLY A 535 9.36 31.44 29.61
N GLU A 536 8.66 30.78 28.70
CA GLU A 536 9.26 30.14 27.51
C GLU A 536 9.41 31.08 26.30
N HIS A 537 8.97 32.34 26.41
CA HIS A 537 8.99 33.29 25.30
C HIS A 537 10.25 34.15 25.33
N ARG A 538 10.98 34.16 24.22
CA ARG A 538 12.15 35.04 24.06
C ARG A 538 11.67 36.44 23.70
N SER A 539 12.22 37.46 24.36
CA SER A 539 11.84 38.83 24.05
C SER A 539 12.34 39.27 22.66
N ILE A 540 11.49 39.98 21.93
CA ILE A 540 11.81 40.58 20.63
C ILE A 540 11.24 41.99 20.59
N GLY A 541 12.08 42.96 20.23
CA GLY A 541 11.69 44.36 20.15
C GLY A 541 11.61 44.87 18.72
N THR A 542 10.89 45.98 18.51
CA THR A 542 10.79 46.69 17.22
C THR A 542 12.16 47.19 16.73
N ASP A 543 13.15 47.26 17.62
CA ASP A 543 14.55 47.57 17.32
C ASP A 543 15.31 46.44 16.60
N SER A 544 14.71 45.24 16.49
CA SER A 544 15.30 44.12 15.77
C SER A 544 14.71 43.98 14.35
N PRO A 545 15.48 43.49 13.35
CA PRO A 545 14.99 43.30 11.99
C PRO A 545 13.74 42.40 11.88
N LEU A 546 13.64 41.38 12.74
CA LEU A 546 12.46 40.52 12.82
C LEU A 546 11.30 41.23 13.52
N GLY A 547 11.56 41.95 14.62
CA GLY A 547 10.51 42.68 15.33
C GLY A 547 9.87 43.80 14.48
N ALA A 548 10.67 44.53 13.71
CA ALA A 548 10.14 45.53 12.77
C ALA A 548 9.26 44.92 11.67
N ALA A 549 9.53 43.66 11.27
CA ALA A 549 8.74 42.96 10.26
C ALA A 549 7.47 42.31 10.84
N LEU A 550 7.39 42.12 12.16
CA LEU A 550 6.26 41.51 12.85
C LEU A 550 5.18 42.53 13.24
N GLU A 551 5.47 43.83 13.24
CA GLU A 551 4.51 44.88 13.59
C GLU A 551 3.32 44.86 12.63
N ASP A 552 2.09 44.89 13.17
CA ASP A 552 0.81 44.82 12.45
C ASP A 552 0.52 43.53 11.66
N ALA A 553 1.38 42.51 11.75
CA ALA A 553 1.17 41.22 11.09
C ALA A 553 0.06 40.39 11.76
N GLN A 554 -0.48 39.40 11.06
CA GLN A 554 -1.57 38.53 11.51
C GLN A 554 -1.14 37.05 11.56
N VAL A 555 -1.96 36.20 12.16
CA VAL A 555 -1.78 34.73 12.05
C VAL A 555 -1.81 34.33 10.57
N ASP A 556 -0.94 33.40 10.19
CA ASP A 556 -0.68 32.94 8.82
C ASP A 556 0.07 33.92 7.90
N ASP A 557 0.38 35.15 8.36
CA ASP A 557 1.24 36.05 7.59
C ASP A 557 2.68 35.55 7.54
N ILE A 558 3.31 35.74 6.37
CA ILE A 558 4.73 35.49 6.16
C ILE A 558 5.48 36.82 6.13
N VAL A 559 6.14 37.13 7.24
CA VAL A 559 6.98 38.32 7.37
C VAL A 559 8.40 38.04 6.90
N THR A 560 9.03 39.05 6.31
CA THR A 560 10.34 38.89 5.68
C THR A 560 11.31 39.96 6.15
N PHE A 561 12.51 39.56 6.56
CA PHE A 561 13.56 40.47 7.02
C PHE A 561 14.95 40.03 6.54
N LYS A 562 15.91 40.96 6.53
CA LYS A 562 17.27 40.69 6.02
C LYS A 562 18.29 40.50 7.15
N VAL A 563 19.15 39.50 7.02
CA VAL A 563 20.32 39.28 7.88
C VAL A 563 21.55 39.03 7.01
N LYS A 564 22.54 39.93 7.07
CA LYS A 564 23.81 39.82 6.32
C LYS A 564 23.60 39.44 4.84
N ASP A 565 22.74 40.21 4.17
CA ASP A 565 22.35 40.05 2.76
C ASP A 565 21.60 38.76 2.38
N LYS A 566 21.08 38.02 3.37
CA LYS A 566 20.16 36.90 3.15
C LYS A 566 18.76 37.26 3.63
N GLU A 567 17.77 36.92 2.82
CA GLU A 567 16.36 37.13 3.09
C GLU A 567 15.81 35.96 3.93
N ILE A 568 15.27 36.28 5.10
CA ILE A 568 14.71 35.32 6.03
C ILE A 568 13.19 35.51 6.09
N ARG A 569 12.45 34.43 5.83
CA ARG A 569 10.99 34.37 5.86
C ARG A 569 10.53 33.65 7.12
N VAL A 570 9.56 34.25 7.80
CA VAL A 570 9.00 33.75 9.05
C VAL A 570 7.48 33.81 8.97
N GLU A 571 6.83 32.71 9.32
CA GLU A 571 5.38 32.58 9.35
C GLU A 571 4.89 32.66 10.81
N ILE A 572 3.79 33.38 11.03
CA ILE A 572 3.16 33.51 12.34
C ILE A 572 2.13 32.38 12.49
N ILE A 573 2.36 31.48 13.45
CA ILE A 573 1.54 30.28 13.68
C ILE A 573 0.45 30.55 14.73
N GLU A 574 0.79 31.28 15.79
CA GLU A 574 -0.17 31.64 16.85
C GLU A 574 0.11 33.07 17.33
N LEU A 575 -0.96 33.80 17.65
CA LEU A 575 -0.95 35.13 18.23
C LEU A 575 -1.84 35.15 19.48
N GLU A 576 -1.26 35.54 20.62
CA GLU A 576 -1.99 35.78 21.87
C GLU A 576 -1.74 37.23 22.31
N ASN A 577 -2.76 38.08 22.20
CA ASN A 577 -2.73 39.45 22.70
C ASN A 577 -3.02 39.44 24.21
N THR A 578 -2.09 39.99 25.00
CA THR A 578 -2.20 40.09 26.48
C THR A 578 -2.91 41.34 26.95
#